data_AF-A0A6N7WT86-F1
#
_entry.id   AF-A0A6N7WT86-F1
#
_cell.length_a   1.000
_cell.length_b   1.000
_cell.length_c   1.000
_cell.angle_alpha   90.00
_cell.angle_beta   90.00
_cell.angle_gamma   90.00
#
_symmetry.space_group_name_H-M   'P 1'
#
loop_
_entity.id
_entity.type
_entity.pdbx_description
1 polymer ?
#
loop_
_entity_poly.entity_id
_entity_poly.type
_entity_poly.pdbx_seq_one_letter_code
_entity_poly.pdbx_strand_id
1 'polypeptide(L)'
;MIGRGAKWTVNRLVAHRIIDLDDVEIYQFGLESAMLKAVHYASMLLVGLLLGMLPETIVFLIVYAAIRAYAGGYHADTRGVCYLLSWITILSVLLIARFCPAGTVAVVTAALTLSAFPVIYKWAPVENSAKPLDDAECTHYRKRARRILVVISACALLAGLAFNSRFGLVAAECLGLEALMMLLGLWKNGR
;
A
#
# COMPACT_ATOMS: atom_id res chain seq x y z
N MET A 1 -3.62 18.68 14.19
CA MET A 1 -5.04 18.93 13.82
C MET A 1 -5.84 17.63 13.81
N ILE A 2 -5.34 16.55 13.20
CA ILE A 2 -6.05 15.25 13.12
C ILE A 2 -6.41 14.68 14.51
N GLY A 3 -5.47 14.61 15.46
CA GLY A 3 -5.78 14.09 16.81
C GLY A 3 -6.83 14.91 17.58
N ARG A 4 -6.92 16.23 17.34
CA ARG A 4 -7.98 17.06 17.91
C ARG A 4 -9.35 16.73 17.32
N GLY A 5 -9.42 16.53 16.00
CA GLY A 5 -10.65 16.12 15.32
C GLY A 5 -11.11 14.72 15.74
N ALA A 6 -10.20 13.75 15.79
CA ALA A 6 -10.52 12.40 16.24
C ALA A 6 -11.04 12.37 17.68
N LYS A 7 -10.35 13.05 18.60
CA LYS A 7 -10.79 13.17 20.00
C LYS A 7 -12.14 13.85 20.12
N TRP A 8 -12.40 14.91 19.35
CA TRP A 8 -13.70 15.59 19.34
C TRP A 8 -14.82 14.63 18.91
N THR A 9 -14.63 13.85 17.84
CA THR A 9 -15.63 12.89 17.36
C THR A 9 -15.87 11.78 18.37
N VAL A 10 -14.82 11.20 18.95
CA VAL A 10 -14.94 10.13 19.95
C VAL A 10 -15.69 10.62 21.20
N ASN A 11 -15.39 11.83 21.68
CA ASN A 11 -16.13 12.43 22.79
C ASN A 11 -17.62 12.58 22.50
N ARG A 12 -18.00 12.88 21.24
CA ARG A 12 -19.40 12.94 20.81
C ARG A 12 -20.04 11.55 20.81
N LEU A 13 -19.34 10.52 20.34
CA LEU A 13 -19.82 9.13 20.37
C LEU A 13 -20.11 8.66 21.80
N VAL A 14 -19.22 8.96 22.74
CA VAL A 14 -19.41 8.68 24.18
C VAL A 14 -20.59 9.46 24.74
N ALA A 15 -20.69 10.77 24.44
CA ALA A 15 -21.78 11.61 24.93
C ALA A 15 -23.16 11.12 24.45
N HIS A 16 -23.22 10.48 23.29
CA HIS A 16 -24.42 9.87 22.73
C HIS A 16 -24.61 8.38 23.11
N ARG A 17 -23.74 7.81 23.96
CA ARG A 17 -23.75 6.40 24.37
C ARG A 17 -23.72 5.42 23.19
N ILE A 18 -23.03 5.80 22.12
CA ILE A 18 -22.82 4.96 20.94
C ILE A 18 -21.66 3.98 21.18
N ILE A 19 -20.67 4.40 21.98
CA ILE A 19 -19.51 3.58 22.38
C ILE A 19 -19.30 3.67 23.89
N ASP A 20 -18.71 2.63 24.45
CA ASP A 20 -18.36 2.57 25.87
C ASP A 20 -17.07 3.35 26.16
N LEU A 21 -16.90 3.75 27.42
CA LEU A 21 -15.70 4.48 27.87
C LEU A 21 -14.43 3.65 27.71
N ASP A 22 -14.53 2.33 27.87
CA ASP A 22 -13.42 1.39 27.75
C ASP A 22 -12.89 1.28 26.31
N ASP A 23 -13.73 1.61 25.32
CA ASP A 23 -13.37 1.52 23.90
C ASP A 23 -12.80 2.84 23.34
N VAL A 24 -12.81 3.93 24.12
CA VAL A 24 -12.42 5.28 23.67
C VAL A 24 -11.05 5.29 22.99
N GLU A 25 -10.07 4.59 23.56
CA GLU A 25 -8.71 4.55 23.03
C GLU A 25 -8.66 3.87 21.65
N ILE A 26 -9.36 2.75 21.49
CA ILE A 26 -9.42 1.99 20.24
C ILE A 26 -10.09 2.82 19.14
N TYR A 27 -11.22 3.47 19.46
CA TYR A 27 -11.93 4.32 18.50
C TYR A 27 -11.12 5.56 18.14
N GLN A 28 -10.44 6.18 19.10
CA GLN A 28 -9.58 7.32 18.81
C GLN A 28 -8.42 6.93 17.89
N PHE A 29 -7.73 5.83 18.19
CA PHE A 29 -6.64 5.33 17.34
C PHE A 29 -7.13 4.97 15.93
N GLY A 30 -8.27 4.28 15.83
CA GLY A 30 -8.89 3.91 14.57
C GLY A 30 -9.25 5.13 13.72
N LEU A 31 -9.86 6.14 14.32
CA LEU A 31 -10.27 7.35 13.63
C LEU A 31 -9.06 8.21 13.21
N GLU A 32 -8.05 8.37 14.08
CA GLU A 32 -6.81 9.04 13.70
C GLU A 32 -6.14 8.36 12.51
N SER A 33 -6.06 7.02 12.54
CA SER A 33 -5.48 6.22 11.47
C SER A 33 -6.26 6.35 10.17
N ALA A 34 -7.59 6.34 10.24
CA ALA A 34 -8.47 6.52 9.07
C ALA A 34 -8.31 7.92 8.47
N MET A 35 -8.30 8.96 9.27
CA MET A 35 -8.11 10.35 8.83
C MET A 35 -6.73 10.54 8.17
N LEU A 36 -5.67 9.98 8.74
CA LEU A 36 -4.33 10.02 8.15
C LEU A 36 -4.28 9.34 6.78
N LYS A 37 -4.87 8.14 6.67
CA LYS A 37 -4.96 7.42 5.39
C LYS A 37 -5.77 8.21 4.35
N ALA A 38 -6.86 8.85 4.76
CA ALA A 38 -7.65 9.71 3.87
C ALA A 38 -6.82 10.88 3.32
N VAL A 39 -6.04 11.54 4.18
CA VAL A 39 -5.11 12.60 3.76
C VAL A 39 -4.03 12.05 2.80
N HIS A 40 -3.47 10.87 3.08
CA HIS A 40 -2.50 10.23 2.19
C HIS A 40 -3.09 10.01 0.79
N TYR A 41 -4.24 9.34 0.70
CA TYR A 41 -4.88 9.05 -0.59
C TYR A 41 -5.33 10.31 -1.32
N ALA A 42 -5.88 11.31 -0.61
CA ALA A 42 -6.22 12.60 -1.21
C ALA A 42 -4.98 13.28 -1.81
N SER A 43 -3.85 13.27 -1.10
CA SER A 43 -2.61 13.84 -1.63
C SER A 43 -2.05 13.08 -2.83
N MET A 44 -2.14 11.75 -2.84
CA MET A 44 -1.74 10.93 -4.01
C MET A 44 -2.62 11.21 -5.23
N LEU A 45 -3.93 11.30 -5.05
CA LEU A 45 -4.87 11.66 -6.13
C LEU A 45 -4.58 13.05 -6.68
N LEU A 46 -4.26 14.01 -5.82
CA LEU A 46 -3.87 15.35 -6.24
C LEU A 46 -2.59 15.33 -7.10
N VAL A 47 -1.57 14.56 -6.71
CA VAL A 47 -0.35 14.39 -7.52
C VAL A 47 -0.69 13.80 -8.89
N GLY A 48 -1.50 12.75 -8.93
CA GLY A 48 -1.99 12.15 -10.17
C GLY A 48 -2.72 13.15 -11.07
N LEU A 49 -3.59 13.96 -10.48
CA LEU A 49 -4.33 15.01 -11.18
C LEU A 49 -3.39 16.08 -11.76
N LEU A 50 -2.43 16.56 -10.98
CA LEU A 50 -1.45 17.58 -11.41
C LEU A 50 -0.55 17.07 -12.54
N LEU A 51 -0.23 15.77 -12.57
CA LEU A 51 0.55 15.14 -13.63
C LEU A 51 -0.31 14.71 -14.83
N GLY A 52 -1.64 14.83 -14.76
CA GLY A 52 -2.55 14.35 -15.81
C GLY A 52 -2.61 12.82 -15.93
N MET A 53 -2.31 12.10 -14.85
CA MET A 53 -2.21 10.63 -14.77
C MET A 53 -3.14 10.05 -13.70
N LEU A 54 -4.34 10.63 -13.59
CA LEU A 54 -5.33 10.21 -12.60
C LEU A 54 -5.75 8.73 -12.76
N PRO A 55 -5.98 8.19 -13.97
CA PRO A 55 -6.32 6.77 -14.13
C PRO A 55 -5.22 5.82 -13.62
N GLU A 56 -3.96 6.11 -13.93
CA GLU A 56 -2.80 5.36 -13.45
C GLU A 56 -2.69 5.42 -11.93
N THR A 57 -2.92 6.61 -11.36
CA THR A 57 -2.93 6.81 -9.91
C THR A 57 -4.01 5.98 -9.21
N ILE A 58 -5.20 5.88 -9.80
CA ILE A 58 -6.28 5.03 -9.27
C ILE A 58 -5.88 3.55 -9.30
N VAL A 59 -5.29 3.08 -10.41
CA VAL A 59 -4.78 1.70 -10.52
C VAL A 59 -3.72 1.44 -9.46
N PHE A 60 -2.76 2.35 -9.29
CA PHE A 60 -1.75 2.27 -8.23
C PHE A 60 -2.42 2.16 -6.85
N LEU A 61 -3.35 3.04 -6.51
CA LEU A 61 -4.00 3.05 -5.19
C LEU A 61 -4.75 1.74 -4.91
N ILE A 62 -5.44 1.18 -5.91
CA ILE A 62 -6.15 -0.09 -5.77
C ILE A 62 -5.16 -1.23 -5.52
N VAL A 63 -4.12 -1.34 -6.35
CA VAL A 63 -3.09 -2.39 -6.24
C VAL A 63 -2.35 -2.27 -4.92
N TYR A 64 -1.87 -1.07 -4.60
CA TYR A 64 -1.15 -0.73 -3.37
C TYR A 64 -2.00 -1.08 -2.14
N ALA A 65 -3.22 -0.58 -2.04
CA ALA A 65 -4.09 -0.84 -0.89
C ALA A 65 -4.42 -2.34 -0.77
N ALA A 66 -4.67 -3.03 -1.87
CA ALA A 66 -5.01 -4.45 -1.88
C ALA A 66 -3.85 -5.32 -1.38
N ILE A 67 -2.63 -5.12 -1.89
CA ILE A 67 -1.50 -5.95 -1.48
C ILE A 67 -0.97 -5.53 -0.11
N ARG A 68 -0.83 -4.22 0.16
CA ARG A 68 -0.22 -3.69 1.39
C ARG A 68 -0.98 -4.08 2.64
N ALA A 69 -2.31 -4.13 2.57
CA ALA A 69 -3.17 -4.51 3.69
C ALA A 69 -2.89 -5.94 4.20
N TYR A 70 -2.41 -6.84 3.33
CA TYR A 70 -2.17 -8.25 3.70
C TYR A 70 -0.70 -8.66 3.68
N ALA A 71 0.14 -8.02 2.87
CA ALA A 71 1.56 -8.34 2.78
C ALA A 71 2.40 -7.65 3.86
N GLY A 72 1.95 -6.50 4.39
CA GLY A 72 2.71 -5.71 5.35
C GLY A 72 3.93 -5.04 4.70
N GLY A 73 4.98 -4.81 5.48
CA GLY A 73 6.26 -4.27 5.04
C GLY A 73 6.82 -3.20 5.99
N TYR A 74 7.75 -2.39 5.51
CA TYR A 74 8.42 -1.40 6.35
C TYR A 74 7.46 -0.37 6.94
N HIS A 75 7.49 -0.23 8.27
CA HIS A 75 6.80 0.82 9.02
C HIS A 75 7.86 1.70 9.69
N ALA A 76 7.94 2.96 9.26
CA ALA A 76 8.87 3.93 9.86
C ALA A 76 8.47 4.26 11.30
N ASP A 77 9.44 4.66 12.12
CA ASP A 77 9.21 4.99 13.53
C ASP A 77 8.35 6.25 13.69
N THR A 78 8.22 7.06 12.64
CA THR A 78 7.38 8.25 12.64
C THR A 78 6.43 8.27 11.45
N ARG A 79 5.22 8.80 11.70
CA ARG A 79 4.17 8.97 10.69
C ARG A 79 4.63 9.86 9.51
N GLY A 80 5.47 10.86 9.79
CA GLY A 80 6.00 11.78 8.78
C GLY A 80 6.94 11.11 7.78
N VAL A 81 7.79 10.18 8.24
CA VAL A 81 8.67 9.42 7.34
C VAL A 81 7.85 8.47 6.46
N CYS A 82 6.83 7.79 7.01
CA CYS A 82 5.91 6.98 6.20
C CYS A 82 5.22 7.82 5.12
N TYR A 83 4.77 9.04 5.46
CA TYR A 83 4.15 9.94 4.50
C TYR A 83 5.12 10.33 3.36
N LEU A 84 6.35 10.69 3.69
CA LEU A 84 7.38 11.03 2.71
C LEU A 84 7.71 9.83 1.80
N LEU A 85 7.87 8.64 2.37
CA LEU A 85 8.11 7.42 1.58
C LEU A 85 6.95 7.13 0.63
N SER A 86 5.71 7.25 1.10
CA SER A 86 4.52 7.12 0.27
C SER A 86 4.49 8.11 -0.89
N TRP A 87 4.95 9.35 -0.69
CA TRP A 87 5.11 10.34 -1.76
C TRP A 87 6.17 9.95 -2.77
N ILE A 88 7.34 9.49 -2.30
CA ILE A 88 8.41 9.02 -3.16
C ILE A 88 7.93 7.83 -4.01
N THR A 89 7.18 6.90 -3.41
CA THR A 89 6.60 5.73 -4.11
C THR A 89 5.65 6.16 -5.22
N ILE A 90 4.66 7.02 -4.95
CA ILE A 90 3.71 7.41 -6.02
C ILE A 90 4.42 8.22 -7.11
N LEU A 91 5.35 9.11 -6.74
CA LEU A 91 6.09 9.91 -7.72
C LEU A 91 6.97 9.02 -8.60
N SER A 92 7.68 8.05 -8.03
CA SER A 92 8.49 7.13 -8.84
C SER A 92 7.62 6.33 -9.80
N VAL A 93 6.47 5.82 -9.35
CA VAL A 93 5.55 5.07 -10.20
C VAL A 93 5.05 5.91 -11.38
N LEU A 94 4.54 7.11 -11.10
CA LEU A 94 3.99 7.96 -12.15
C LEU A 94 5.07 8.45 -13.12
N LEU A 95 6.26 8.79 -12.64
CA LEU A 95 7.34 9.25 -13.50
C LEU A 95 7.91 8.12 -14.37
N ILE A 96 8.11 6.91 -13.83
CA ILE A 96 8.56 5.76 -14.62
C ILE A 96 7.49 5.43 -15.67
N ALA A 97 6.22 5.34 -15.29
CA ALA A 97 5.14 5.10 -16.24
C ALA A 97 5.01 6.19 -17.32
N ARG A 98 5.29 7.45 -16.99
CA ARG A 98 5.25 8.59 -17.93
C ARG A 98 6.37 8.53 -18.96
N PHE A 99 7.59 8.23 -18.53
CA PHE A 99 8.79 8.32 -19.34
C PHE A 99 9.28 6.97 -19.89
N CYS A 100 8.67 5.86 -19.50
CA CYS A 100 8.99 4.54 -20.05
C CYS A 100 8.68 4.50 -21.56
N PRO A 101 9.68 4.21 -22.41
CA PRO A 101 9.47 4.05 -23.84
C PRO A 101 8.45 2.95 -24.14
N ALA A 102 7.55 3.19 -25.10
CA ALA A 102 6.50 2.24 -25.43
C ALA A 102 7.05 0.85 -25.81
N GLY A 103 8.22 0.78 -26.47
CA GLY A 103 8.85 -0.49 -26.85
C GLY A 103 9.42 -1.30 -25.68
N THR A 104 9.57 -0.70 -24.50
CA THR A 104 10.14 -1.37 -23.31
C THR A 104 9.11 -1.72 -22.24
N VAL A 105 7.87 -1.19 -22.33
CA VAL A 105 6.81 -1.39 -21.33
C VAL A 105 6.59 -2.87 -21.02
N ALA A 106 6.46 -3.72 -22.04
CA ALA A 106 6.29 -5.17 -21.87
C ALA A 106 7.45 -5.81 -21.08
N VAL A 107 8.69 -5.48 -21.45
CA VAL A 107 9.90 -6.04 -20.81
C VAL A 107 10.04 -5.58 -19.37
N VAL A 108 9.84 -4.28 -19.10
CA VAL A 108 9.92 -3.71 -17.75
C VAL A 108 8.81 -4.28 -16.85
N THR A 109 7.59 -4.41 -17.38
CA THR A 109 6.47 -5.02 -16.66
C THR A 109 6.80 -6.46 -16.25
N ALA A 110 7.31 -7.27 -17.17
CA ALA A 110 7.71 -8.64 -16.90
C ALA A 110 8.84 -8.71 -15.87
N ALA A 111 9.90 -7.91 -16.04
CA ALA A 111 11.04 -7.89 -15.13
C ALA A 111 10.62 -7.58 -13.69
N LEU A 112 9.86 -6.49 -13.47
CA LEU A 112 9.41 -6.07 -12.15
C LEU A 112 8.45 -7.07 -11.51
N THR A 113 7.52 -7.62 -12.28
CA THR A 113 6.55 -8.59 -11.77
C THR A 113 7.25 -9.88 -11.35
N LEU A 114 8.14 -10.41 -12.20
CA LEU A 114 8.84 -11.66 -11.95
C LEU A 114 9.87 -11.53 -10.81
N SER A 115 10.51 -10.37 -10.64
CA SER A 115 11.40 -10.13 -9.50
C SER A 115 10.65 -9.95 -8.18
N ALA A 116 9.48 -9.29 -8.20
CA ALA A 116 8.68 -9.05 -7.01
C ALA A 116 7.96 -10.30 -6.50
N PHE A 117 7.50 -11.16 -7.41
CA PHE A 117 6.68 -12.33 -7.09
C PHE A 117 7.27 -13.26 -6.01
N PRO A 118 8.53 -13.77 -6.14
CA PRO A 118 9.08 -14.68 -5.13
C PRO A 118 9.23 -13.99 -3.77
N VAL A 119 9.51 -12.68 -3.77
CA VAL A 119 9.65 -11.92 -2.53
C VAL A 119 8.33 -11.86 -1.77
N ILE A 120 7.29 -11.36 -2.44
CA ILE A 120 5.98 -11.21 -1.79
C ILE A 120 5.41 -12.60 -1.42
N TYR A 121 5.59 -13.60 -2.26
CA TYR A 121 5.07 -14.95 -2.00
C TYR A 121 5.69 -15.62 -0.77
N LYS A 122 7.01 -15.46 -0.58
CA LYS A 122 7.75 -16.10 0.51
C LYS A 122 7.57 -15.37 1.83
N TRP A 123 7.70 -14.04 1.83
CA TRP A 123 7.83 -13.27 3.07
C TRP A 123 6.55 -12.58 3.55
N ALA A 124 5.44 -12.66 2.82
CA ALA A 124 4.15 -12.15 3.33
C ALA A 124 3.56 -13.08 4.41
N PRO A 125 2.91 -12.54 5.46
CA PRO A 125 2.94 -11.13 5.87
C PRO A 125 4.29 -10.78 6.55
N VAL A 126 4.79 -9.57 6.31
CA VAL A 126 5.85 -8.97 7.11
C VAL A 126 5.18 -8.30 8.32
N GLU A 127 5.42 -8.86 9.50
CA GLU A 127 4.85 -8.40 10.75
C GLU A 127 5.37 -7.02 11.16
N ASN A 128 4.53 -6.25 11.86
CA ASN A 128 4.94 -5.04 12.53
C ASN A 128 5.31 -5.39 13.98
N SER A 129 6.51 -5.01 14.43
CA SER A 129 6.94 -5.27 15.82
C SER A 129 6.01 -4.67 16.87
N ALA A 130 5.31 -3.57 16.55
CA ALA A 130 4.31 -2.97 17.44
C ALA A 130 2.95 -3.69 17.42
N LYS A 131 2.72 -4.60 16.46
CA LYS A 131 1.49 -5.38 16.34
C LYS A 131 1.83 -6.80 15.83
N PRO A 132 2.37 -7.67 16.71
CA PRO A 132 2.63 -9.06 16.35
C PRO A 132 1.31 -9.74 15.99
N LEU A 133 1.37 -10.64 15.00
CA LEU A 133 0.23 -11.42 14.55
C LEU A 133 0.26 -12.79 15.21
N ASP A 134 -0.90 -13.34 15.56
CA ASP A 134 -0.98 -14.74 15.94
C ASP A 134 -0.83 -15.69 14.72
N ASP A 135 -0.69 -16.99 14.97
CA ASP A 135 -0.48 -17.97 13.90
C ASP A 135 -1.67 -18.09 12.93
N ALA A 136 -2.89 -17.89 13.43
CA ALA A 136 -4.11 -17.95 12.63
C ALA A 136 -4.20 -16.71 11.72
N GLU A 137 -3.90 -15.52 12.25
CA GLU A 137 -3.78 -14.27 11.52
C GLU A 137 -2.66 -14.37 10.46
N CYS A 138 -1.47 -14.82 10.83
CA CYS A 138 -0.37 -15.01 9.89
C CYS A 138 -0.77 -15.89 8.71
N THR A 139 -1.47 -16.99 8.99
CA THR A 139 -1.96 -17.92 7.97
C THR A 139 -3.03 -17.27 7.08
N HIS A 140 -3.97 -16.53 7.66
CA HIS A 140 -5.02 -15.83 6.93
C HIS A 140 -4.44 -14.77 5.99
N TYR A 141 -3.60 -13.89 6.52
CA TYR A 141 -2.98 -12.79 5.77
C TYR A 141 -2.08 -13.32 4.65
N ARG A 142 -1.27 -14.35 4.92
CA ARG A 142 -0.43 -15.01 3.90
C ARG A 142 -1.27 -15.56 2.74
N LYS A 143 -2.34 -16.30 3.02
CA LYS A 143 -3.22 -16.86 1.99
C LYS A 143 -3.90 -15.76 1.17
N ARG A 144 -4.29 -14.65 1.79
CA ARG A 144 -4.92 -13.53 1.10
C ARG A 144 -3.92 -12.76 0.25
N ALA A 145 -2.74 -12.43 0.78
CA ALA A 145 -1.66 -11.77 0.06
C ALA A 145 -1.24 -12.57 -1.19
N ARG A 146 -1.07 -13.90 -1.08
CA ARG A 146 -0.72 -14.75 -2.23
C ARG A 146 -1.79 -14.76 -3.31
N ARG A 147 -3.08 -14.85 -2.95
CA ARG A 147 -4.17 -14.78 -3.93
C ARG A 147 -4.19 -13.45 -4.66
N ILE A 148 -4.05 -12.35 -3.92
CA ILE A 148 -3.99 -11.00 -4.48
C ILE A 148 -2.77 -10.84 -5.39
N LEU A 149 -1.59 -11.29 -4.95
CA LEU A 149 -0.36 -11.28 -5.74
C LEU A 149 -0.53 -12.01 -7.09
N VAL A 150 -1.11 -13.22 -7.08
CA VAL A 150 -1.33 -14.00 -8.31
C VAL A 150 -2.26 -13.26 -9.26
N VAL A 151 -3.38 -12.73 -8.75
CA VAL A 151 -4.35 -11.98 -9.56
C VAL A 151 -3.71 -10.73 -10.15
N ILE A 152 -3.05 -9.92 -9.33
CA ILE A 152 -2.42 -8.66 -9.79
C ILE A 152 -1.29 -8.95 -10.77
N SER A 153 -0.45 -9.97 -10.52
CA SER A 153 0.63 -10.35 -11.43
C SER A 153 0.09 -10.82 -12.78
N ALA A 154 -0.96 -11.65 -12.79
CA ALA A 154 -1.60 -12.08 -14.03
C ALA A 154 -2.19 -10.89 -14.80
N CYS A 155 -2.93 -10.00 -14.13
CA CYS A 155 -3.48 -8.79 -14.73
C CYS A 155 -2.37 -7.86 -15.26
N ALA A 156 -1.29 -7.66 -14.52
CA ALA A 156 -0.17 -6.82 -14.91
C ALA A 156 0.53 -7.37 -16.17
N LEU A 157 0.82 -8.67 -16.20
CA LEU A 157 1.44 -9.33 -17.34
C LEU A 157 0.52 -9.33 -18.56
N LEU A 158 -0.78 -9.61 -18.40
CA LEU A 158 -1.75 -9.53 -19.51
C LEU A 158 -1.83 -8.11 -20.07
N ALA A 159 -1.98 -7.10 -19.21
CA ALA A 159 -2.07 -5.70 -19.64
C ALA A 159 -0.78 -5.20 -20.30
N GLY A 160 0.39 -5.53 -19.72
CA GLY A 160 1.69 -5.07 -20.21
C GLY A 160 2.19 -5.83 -21.44
N LEU A 161 2.01 -7.14 -21.50
CA LEU A 161 2.52 -7.97 -22.62
C LEU A 161 1.57 -8.00 -23.81
N ALA A 162 0.26 -8.17 -23.58
CA ALA A 162 -0.70 -8.33 -24.67
C ALA A 162 -1.19 -6.98 -25.24
N PHE A 163 -1.26 -5.94 -24.40
CA PHE A 163 -1.82 -4.65 -24.78
C PHE A 163 -0.83 -3.48 -24.67
N ASN A 164 0.42 -3.75 -24.30
CA ASN A 164 1.46 -2.74 -24.08
C ASN A 164 1.00 -1.57 -23.18
N SER A 165 0.18 -1.91 -22.18
CA SER A 165 -0.55 -0.92 -21.39
C SER A 165 0.27 -0.39 -20.22
N ARG A 166 0.25 0.94 -20.05
CA ARG A 166 0.83 1.62 -18.88
C ARG A 166 0.20 1.17 -17.56
N PHE A 167 -1.05 0.70 -17.57
CA PHE A 167 -1.69 0.17 -16.36
C PHE A 167 -1.03 -1.12 -15.87
N GLY A 168 -0.57 -1.98 -16.79
CA GLY A 168 0.20 -3.18 -16.44
C GLY A 168 1.54 -2.83 -15.81
N LEU A 169 2.22 -1.82 -16.38
CA LEU A 169 3.47 -1.30 -15.84
C LEU A 169 3.30 -0.71 -14.43
N VAL A 170 2.28 0.13 -14.21
CA VAL A 170 1.98 0.73 -12.89
C VAL A 170 1.71 -0.35 -11.84
N ALA A 171 0.97 -1.41 -12.19
CA ALA A 171 0.72 -2.53 -11.29
C ALA A 171 2.03 -3.28 -10.96
N ALA A 172 2.89 -3.51 -11.94
CA ALA A 172 4.19 -4.17 -11.75
C ALA A 172 5.16 -3.33 -10.91
N GLU A 173 5.23 -2.01 -11.13
CA GLU A 173 6.02 -1.08 -10.32
C GLU A 173 5.54 -1.08 -8.86
N CYS A 174 4.22 -1.11 -8.64
CA CYS A 174 3.67 -1.24 -7.29
C CYS A 174 4.09 -2.55 -6.61
N LEU A 175 4.05 -3.68 -7.31
CA LEU A 175 4.54 -4.96 -6.76
C LEU A 175 6.05 -4.89 -6.46
N GLY A 176 6.85 -4.31 -7.34
CA GLY A 176 8.29 -4.13 -7.15
C GLY A 176 8.61 -3.29 -5.91
N LEU A 177 7.91 -2.17 -5.73
CA LEU A 177 8.09 -1.30 -4.57
C LEU A 177 7.61 -1.96 -3.28
N GLU A 178 6.53 -2.73 -3.31
CA GLU A 178 6.08 -3.49 -2.13
C GLU A 178 7.06 -4.59 -1.75
N ALA A 179 7.62 -5.31 -2.72
CA ALA A 179 8.70 -6.26 -2.48
C ALA A 179 9.90 -5.57 -1.81
N LEU A 180 10.31 -4.39 -2.29
CA LEU A 180 11.37 -3.59 -1.66
C LEU A 180 11.01 -3.19 -0.22
N MET A 181 9.80 -2.67 0.00
CA MET A 181 9.33 -2.28 1.33
C MET A 181 9.23 -3.47 2.28
N MET A 182 8.91 -4.67 1.79
CA MET A 182 8.96 -5.90 2.58
C MET A 182 10.38 -6.24 3.00
N LEU A 183 11.35 -6.20 2.07
CA LEU A 183 12.76 -6.45 2.39
C LEU A 183 13.30 -5.47 3.43
N LEU A 184 12.97 -4.18 3.29
CA LEU A 184 13.32 -3.16 4.29
C LEU A 184 12.67 -3.43 5.65
N GLY A 185 11.43 -3.93 5.67
CA GLY A 185 10.72 -4.31 6.88
C GLY A 185 11.37 -5.50 7.58
N LEU A 186 11.75 -6.54 6.82
CA LEU A 186 12.48 -7.71 7.34
C LEU A 186 13.83 -7.30 7.93
N TRP A 187 14.59 -6.49 7.20
CA TRP A 187 15.87 -5.95 7.67
C TRP A 187 15.71 -5.15 8.97
N LYS A 188 14.72 -4.26 9.04
CA LYS A 188 14.42 -3.49 10.27
C LYS A 188 14.05 -4.40 11.45
N ASN A 189 13.34 -5.48 11.18
CA ASN A 189 12.91 -6.44 12.20
C ASN A 189 14.01 -7.45 12.58
N GLY A 190 15.20 -7.37 11.98
CA GLY A 190 16.33 -8.28 12.26
C GLY A 190 16.14 -9.71 11.73
N ARG A 191 15.38 -9.87 10.63
CA ARG A 191 15.08 -11.16 9.99
C ARG A 191 15.65 -11.26 8.57
#